data_AF-A0A926X387-F1
#
_entry.id   AF-A0A926X387-F1
#
_cell.length_a   1.000
_cell.length_b   1.000
_cell.length_c   1.000
_cell.angle_alpha   90.00
_cell.angle_beta   90.00
_cell.angle_gamma   90.00
#
_symmetry.space_group_name_H-M   'P 1'
#
loop_
_entity.id
_entity.type
_entity.pdbx_description
1 polymer ?
#
loop_
_entity_poly.entity_id
_entity_poly.type
_entity_poly.pdbx_seq_one_letter_code
_entity_poly.pdbx_strand_id
1 'polypeptide(L)'
;MYKKLFAFIKPLVKPFLVFALVVTLVLGQAGGALAAGRSGGRIGGGNFRAPSRTYAPPSRTYTPPGGGYYPGGGFGFPFIVPVFGIGGGFGGLFSILLFISIASFLVRSFRRTGEVDGYSDSYGSGYGTQTVSIAQLQVGLLAGARSLQADLNRLASTANTGSSEGLTQVLQETTLSLLRHPEYWVYAGSASQQTSLPAAEGMFNRLALTERSKFTSESVSNVNNQLRQAATSGELPAAGGELATPDAPGEYIIATILVATQGKLQLPAVNSTEDVRRALSQIGAIPSDQLLAVEVLWSPQAEGDVLTSDDVISEYPNLKVV
;
A
#
# COMPACT_ATOMS: atom_id res chain seq x y z
N MET A 1 -67.15 21.65 -29.26
CA MET A 1 -65.68 21.53 -29.45
C MET A 1 -65.00 20.59 -28.43
N TYR A 2 -65.35 20.65 -27.15
CA TYR A 2 -64.71 19.84 -26.09
C TYR A 2 -64.73 18.31 -26.28
N LYS A 3 -65.82 17.73 -26.79
CA LYS A 3 -65.91 16.26 -27.00
C LYS A 3 -64.94 15.71 -28.05
N LYS A 4 -64.61 16.48 -29.09
CA LYS A 4 -63.65 16.07 -30.13
C LYS A 4 -62.21 16.15 -29.64
N LEU A 5 -61.90 17.16 -28.82
CA LEU A 5 -60.59 17.31 -28.18
C LEU A 5 -60.30 16.14 -27.22
N PHE A 6 -61.29 15.73 -26.43
CA PHE A 6 -61.15 14.63 -25.49
C PHE A 6 -60.96 13.27 -26.18
N ALA A 7 -61.61 13.05 -27.32
CA ALA A 7 -61.44 11.83 -28.13
C ALA A 7 -60.04 11.74 -28.77
N PHE A 8 -59.43 12.87 -29.10
CA PHE A 8 -58.08 12.93 -29.68
C PHE A 8 -56.98 12.77 -28.63
N ILE A 9 -57.19 13.28 -27.40
CA ILE A 9 -56.22 13.20 -26.30
C ILE A 9 -56.21 11.81 -25.66
N LYS A 10 -57.38 11.15 -25.52
CA LYS A 10 -57.52 9.85 -24.85
C LYS A 10 -56.56 8.73 -25.36
N PRO A 11 -56.31 8.55 -26.67
CA PRO A 11 -55.34 7.56 -27.14
C PRO A 11 -53.87 7.96 -26.92
N LEU A 12 -53.58 9.25 -26.74
CA LEU A 12 -52.22 9.79 -26.55
C LEU A 12 -51.74 9.74 -25.10
N VAL A 13 -52.66 9.66 -24.12
CA VAL A 13 -52.31 9.61 -22.69
C VAL A 13 -51.52 8.35 -22.33
N LYS A 14 -51.91 7.18 -22.87
CA LYS A 14 -51.23 5.91 -22.59
C LYS A 14 -49.78 5.86 -23.10
N PRO A 15 -49.48 6.18 -24.38
CA PRO A 15 -48.10 6.20 -24.85
C PRO A 15 -47.28 7.31 -24.18
N PHE A 16 -47.89 8.45 -23.83
CA PHE A 16 -47.20 9.49 -23.06
C PHE A 16 -46.82 9.02 -21.66
N LEU A 17 -47.70 8.29 -20.96
CA LEU A 17 -47.41 7.70 -19.65
C LEU A 17 -46.29 6.66 -19.73
N VAL A 18 -46.32 5.79 -20.74
CA VAL A 18 -45.26 4.79 -20.96
C VAL A 18 -43.94 5.49 -21.29
N PHE A 19 -43.95 6.51 -22.16
CA PHE A 19 -42.76 7.26 -22.51
C PHE A 19 -42.21 8.03 -21.30
N ALA A 20 -43.07 8.67 -20.51
CA ALA A 20 -42.69 9.35 -19.29
C ALA A 20 -42.11 8.37 -18.26
N LEU A 21 -42.68 7.16 -18.13
CA LEU A 21 -42.16 6.09 -17.28
C LEU A 21 -40.81 5.57 -17.75
N VAL A 22 -40.63 5.34 -19.05
CA VAL A 22 -39.33 4.94 -19.63
C VAL A 22 -38.29 6.04 -19.43
N VAL A 23 -38.65 7.30 -19.65
CA VAL A 23 -37.76 8.45 -19.42
C VAL A 23 -37.43 8.60 -17.93
N THR A 24 -38.38 8.40 -17.02
CA THR A 24 -38.09 8.40 -15.57
C THR A 24 -37.33 7.17 -15.11
N LEU A 25 -37.39 6.03 -15.81
CA LEU A 25 -36.57 4.86 -15.48
C LEU A 25 -35.15 5.01 -16.02
N VAL A 26 -34.99 5.63 -17.19
CA VAL A 26 -33.68 5.85 -17.86
C VAL A 26 -32.95 7.07 -17.29
N LEU A 27 -33.67 8.13 -16.91
CA LEU A 27 -33.11 9.36 -16.31
C LEU A 27 -33.26 9.40 -14.79
N GLY A 28 -34.12 8.55 -14.20
CA GLY A 28 -34.16 8.33 -12.77
C GLY A 28 -32.88 7.63 -12.35
N GLN A 29 -32.14 8.27 -11.45
CA GLN A 29 -30.77 7.92 -11.10
C GLN A 29 -30.66 6.48 -10.55
N ALA A 30 -30.38 5.51 -11.43
CA ALA A 30 -29.79 4.23 -11.04
C ALA A 30 -28.35 4.40 -10.48
N GLY A 31 -27.78 5.61 -10.57
CA GLY A 31 -26.46 5.93 -10.05
C GLY A 31 -26.36 5.94 -8.52
N GLY A 32 -27.46 6.13 -7.79
CA GLY A 32 -27.44 6.13 -6.32
C GLY A 32 -27.34 4.73 -5.71
N ALA A 33 -28.10 3.78 -6.25
CA ALA A 33 -28.14 2.40 -5.74
C ALA A 33 -26.89 1.58 -6.11
N LEU A 34 -26.26 1.86 -7.26
CA LEU A 34 -25.02 1.19 -7.68
C LEU A 34 -23.75 1.82 -7.09
N ALA A 35 -23.81 3.08 -6.65
CA ALA A 35 -22.68 3.76 -6.00
C ALA A 35 -22.62 3.54 -4.48
N ALA A 36 -23.71 3.07 -3.85
CA ALA A 36 -23.78 2.86 -2.41
C ALA A 36 -22.87 1.71 -1.95
N GLY A 37 -22.95 0.53 -2.57
CA GLY A 37 -22.29 -0.70 -2.11
C GLY A 37 -20.75 -0.77 -2.17
N ARG A 38 -20.06 0.34 -2.52
CA ARG A 38 -18.60 0.37 -2.71
C ARG A 38 -17.92 1.56 -2.04
N SER A 39 -18.54 2.10 -0.99
CA SER A 39 -17.93 3.05 -0.08
C SER A 39 -16.77 2.40 0.68
N GLY A 40 -15.61 3.04 0.75
CA GLY A 40 -14.42 2.53 1.42
C GLY A 40 -14.03 3.38 2.61
N GLY A 41 -13.55 2.72 3.66
CA GLY A 41 -13.02 3.33 4.86
C GLY A 41 -11.50 3.20 4.90
N ARG A 42 -10.84 4.19 5.49
CA ARG A 42 -9.39 4.20 5.65
C ARG A 42 -8.95 4.77 6.99
N ILE A 43 -7.98 4.12 7.62
CA ILE A 43 -7.29 4.61 8.81
C ILE A 43 -5.81 4.28 8.72
N GLY A 44 -4.92 5.25 8.96
CA GLY A 44 -3.50 4.98 8.85
C GLY A 44 -2.59 6.20 8.92
N GLY A 45 -1.34 6.01 8.52
CA GLY A 45 -0.30 7.04 8.59
C GLY A 45 1.07 6.41 8.55
N GLY A 46 2.10 7.23 8.48
CA GLY A 46 3.46 6.72 8.46
C GLY A 46 4.52 7.80 8.49
N ASN A 47 5.65 7.43 9.09
CA ASN A 47 6.86 8.23 9.15
C ASN A 47 8.04 7.40 8.60
N PHE A 48 8.26 7.44 7.28
CA PHE A 48 9.43 6.83 6.63
C PHE A 48 10.73 7.63 6.82
N ARG A 49 10.77 8.54 7.80
CA ARG A 49 11.92 9.41 8.04
C ARG A 49 13.07 8.58 8.61
N ALA A 50 14.23 8.65 7.94
CA ALA A 50 15.46 8.15 8.54
C ALA A 50 15.74 8.92 9.86
N PRO A 51 16.13 8.25 10.95
CA PRO A 51 16.50 8.94 12.17
C PRO A 51 17.64 9.91 11.83
N SER A 52 17.41 11.20 12.09
CA SER A 52 18.46 12.21 11.98
C SER A 52 19.50 11.90 13.03
N ARG A 53 20.57 11.20 12.65
CA ARG A 53 21.77 11.10 13.48
C ARG A 53 22.27 12.53 13.67
N THR A 54 22.16 13.04 14.89
CA THR A 54 22.93 14.20 15.33
C THR A 54 24.38 13.86 15.11
N TYR A 55 24.93 14.30 13.99
CA TYR A 55 26.34 14.24 13.71
C TYR A 55 27.02 15.16 14.72
N ALA A 56 27.49 14.58 15.83
CA ALA A 56 28.42 15.27 16.71
C ALA A 56 29.71 15.43 15.89
N PRO A 57 30.09 16.65 15.49
CA PRO A 57 31.34 16.85 14.79
C PRO A 57 32.45 16.33 15.70
N PRO A 58 33.43 15.56 15.18
CA PRO A 58 34.56 15.13 15.99
C PRO A 58 35.22 16.39 16.58
N SER A 59 35.28 16.45 17.92
CA SER A 59 36.00 17.49 18.64
C SER A 59 37.46 17.42 18.25
N ARG A 60 37.88 18.27 17.32
CA ARG A 60 39.29 18.47 16.97
C ARG A 60 39.96 19.13 18.17
N THR A 61 40.53 18.33 19.07
CA THR A 61 41.59 18.81 19.96
C THR A 61 42.80 19.13 19.10
N TYR A 62 42.91 20.41 18.75
CA TYR A 62 44.08 21.00 18.13
C TYR A 62 45.19 21.05 19.17
N THR A 63 46.04 20.03 19.18
CA THR A 63 47.31 20.08 19.91
C THR A 63 48.28 20.89 19.04
N PRO A 64 48.84 22.02 19.52
CA PRO A 64 49.81 22.78 18.74
C PRO A 64 51.08 21.94 18.51
N PRO A 65 51.69 21.94 17.31
CA PRO A 65 52.97 21.29 17.11
C PRO A 65 54.04 22.11 17.85
N GLY A 66 54.54 21.55 18.95
CA GLY A 66 55.75 22.04 19.62
C GLY A 66 56.94 21.95 18.68
N GLY A 67 57.65 23.07 18.54
CA GLY A 67 58.80 23.22 17.67
C GLY A 67 59.93 22.24 18.00
N GLY A 68 60.42 21.56 16.97
CA GLY A 68 61.61 20.72 16.99
C GLY A 68 62.61 21.22 15.94
N TYR A 69 63.71 21.77 16.43
CA TYR A 69 64.85 22.28 15.69
C TYR A 69 65.75 21.11 15.30
N TYR A 70 65.94 20.79 14.01
CA TYR A 70 67.13 20.06 13.54
C TYR A 70 67.45 20.41 12.07
N PRO A 71 68.73 20.64 11.72
CA PRO A 71 69.16 21.11 10.41
C PRO A 71 69.58 19.97 9.48
N GLY A 72 69.49 20.19 8.17
CA GLY A 72 70.39 19.55 7.22
C GLY A 72 69.74 18.86 6.01
N GLY A 73 70.37 19.10 4.86
CA GLY A 73 70.53 18.07 3.83
C GLY A 73 69.51 18.09 2.69
N GLY A 74 69.93 18.66 1.56
CA GLY A 74 69.19 18.59 0.30
C GLY A 74 69.24 17.23 -0.40
N PHE A 75 68.39 17.09 -1.41
CA PHE A 75 68.42 16.24 -2.63
C PHE A 75 66.97 16.31 -3.17
N GLY A 76 66.64 16.72 -4.40
CA GLY A 76 67.28 16.42 -5.67
C GLY A 76 66.54 15.24 -6.35
N PHE A 77 65.32 15.44 -6.85
CA PHE A 77 64.60 14.44 -7.66
C PHE A 77 64.12 15.06 -8.98
N PRO A 78 64.60 14.61 -10.15
CA PRO A 78 64.04 15.03 -11.43
C PRO A 78 62.96 14.05 -11.91
N PHE A 79 62.00 14.64 -12.63
CA PHE A 79 60.93 13.99 -13.37
C PHE A 79 61.47 12.98 -14.39
N ILE A 80 60.97 11.73 -14.34
CA ILE A 80 61.08 10.78 -15.45
C ILE A 80 59.82 10.91 -16.31
N VAL A 81 59.96 11.53 -17.47
CA VAL A 81 58.99 11.46 -18.56
C VAL A 81 59.61 10.53 -19.63
N PRO A 82 59.02 9.38 -19.98
CA PRO A 82 59.44 8.66 -21.16
C PRO A 82 58.57 9.08 -22.35
N VAL A 83 59.15 9.90 -23.23
CA VAL A 83 58.73 10.06 -24.63
C VAL A 83 59.55 9.07 -25.45
N PHE A 84 58.97 7.96 -25.91
CA PHE A 84 59.38 7.12 -27.06
C PHE A 84 58.24 6.09 -27.29
N GLY A 85 57.74 5.75 -28.47
CA GLY A 85 58.14 6.04 -29.83
C GLY A 85 57.16 5.36 -30.81
N ILE A 86 57.24 5.80 -32.06
CA ILE A 86 56.52 5.36 -33.25
C ILE A 86 56.82 3.88 -33.55
N GLY A 87 55.81 3.08 -33.88
CA GLY A 87 56.01 1.74 -34.45
C GLY A 87 54.82 0.81 -34.26
N GLY A 88 54.13 0.46 -35.34
CA GLY A 88 52.91 -0.34 -35.36
C GLY A 88 53.07 -1.73 -34.73
N GLY A 89 52.01 -2.16 -34.06
CA GLY A 89 51.87 -3.49 -33.48
C GLY A 89 50.83 -3.47 -32.37
N PHE A 90 49.87 -4.39 -32.42
CA PHE A 90 48.80 -4.58 -31.44
C PHE A 90 49.34 -4.77 -30.00
N GLY A 91 49.67 -3.68 -29.28
CA GLY A 91 50.25 -3.80 -27.92
C GLY A 91 50.49 -2.52 -27.12
N GLY A 92 50.13 -1.33 -27.60
CA GLY A 92 50.28 -0.07 -26.86
C GLY A 92 49.13 0.20 -25.88
N LEU A 93 49.30 1.19 -24.98
CA LEU A 93 48.28 1.66 -24.00
C LEU A 93 46.84 1.70 -24.54
N PHE A 94 46.65 1.99 -25.82
CA PHE A 94 45.34 1.97 -26.47
C PHE A 94 44.66 0.58 -26.47
N SER A 95 45.38 -0.52 -26.71
CA SER A 95 44.80 -1.87 -26.63
C SER A 95 44.47 -2.25 -25.18
N ILE A 96 45.27 -1.79 -24.22
CA ILE A 96 44.99 -1.94 -22.78
C ILE A 96 43.73 -1.16 -22.40
N LEU A 97 43.61 0.10 -22.83
CA LEU A 97 42.44 0.94 -22.56
C LEU A 97 41.18 0.43 -23.26
N LEU A 98 41.32 -0.07 -24.49
CA LEU A 98 40.23 -0.71 -25.24
C LEU A 98 39.78 -2.00 -24.55
N PHE A 99 40.71 -2.83 -24.10
CA PHE A 99 40.41 -4.05 -23.36
C PHE A 99 39.75 -3.74 -22.02
N ILE A 100 40.24 -2.76 -21.26
CA ILE A 100 39.62 -2.32 -20.00
C ILE A 100 38.21 -1.79 -20.24
N SER A 101 37.98 -1.06 -21.33
CA SER A 101 36.67 -0.52 -21.68
C SER A 101 35.68 -1.62 -22.05
N ILE A 102 36.09 -2.58 -22.89
CA ILE A 102 35.26 -3.73 -23.28
C ILE A 102 35.01 -4.65 -22.08
N ALA A 103 36.02 -4.93 -21.26
CA ALA A 103 35.87 -5.73 -20.03
C ALA A 103 34.93 -5.05 -19.03
N SER A 104 35.04 -3.73 -18.85
CA SER A 104 34.14 -2.96 -17.97
C SER A 104 32.70 -2.96 -18.49
N PHE A 105 32.52 -2.88 -19.82
CA PHE A 105 31.22 -2.96 -20.45
C PHE A 105 30.60 -4.36 -20.32
N LEU A 106 31.38 -5.42 -20.55
CA LEU A 106 30.93 -6.81 -20.38
C LEU A 106 30.58 -7.10 -18.92
N VAL A 107 31.40 -6.69 -17.95
CA VAL A 107 31.09 -6.87 -16.52
C VAL A 107 29.82 -6.11 -16.13
N ARG A 108 29.59 -4.89 -16.65
CA ARG A 108 28.35 -4.13 -16.40
C ARG A 108 27.13 -4.74 -17.09
N SER A 109 27.31 -5.34 -18.27
CA SER A 109 26.24 -6.00 -19.02
C SER A 109 25.84 -7.32 -18.35
N PHE A 110 26.81 -8.18 -18.01
CA PHE A 110 26.54 -9.43 -17.28
C PHE A 110 25.99 -9.20 -15.86
N ARG A 111 26.42 -8.14 -15.16
CA ARG A 111 25.80 -7.75 -13.89
C ARG A 111 24.38 -7.21 -14.02
N ARG A 112 23.98 -6.69 -15.19
CA ARG A 112 22.60 -6.25 -15.46
C ARG A 112 21.70 -7.39 -15.93
N THR A 113 22.24 -8.41 -16.59
CA THR A 113 21.45 -9.54 -17.10
C THR A 113 21.31 -10.67 -16.07
N GLY A 114 22.15 -10.70 -15.02
CA GLY A 114 22.00 -11.61 -13.88
C GLY A 114 20.98 -11.17 -12.83
N GLU A 115 20.22 -10.10 -13.06
CA GLU A 115 19.16 -9.59 -12.18
C GLU A 115 17.79 -10.17 -12.58
N VAL A 116 17.74 -11.48 -12.80
CA VAL A 116 16.51 -12.28 -12.85
C VAL A 116 16.84 -13.57 -12.12
N ASP A 117 16.09 -13.84 -11.05
CA ASP A 117 16.19 -14.95 -10.10
C ASP A 117 17.30 -14.89 -9.03
N GLY A 118 16.86 -14.56 -7.81
CA GLY A 118 17.35 -15.20 -6.59
C GLY A 118 18.55 -14.56 -5.90
N TYR A 119 18.27 -13.96 -4.74
CA TYR A 119 19.23 -13.73 -3.67
C TYR A 119 20.36 -12.72 -3.99
N SER A 120 20.11 -11.45 -3.71
CA SER A 120 21.17 -10.44 -3.68
C SER A 120 22.05 -10.64 -2.44
N ASP A 121 23.11 -11.41 -2.62
CA ASP A 121 24.17 -11.55 -1.64
C ASP A 121 24.95 -10.23 -1.51
N SER A 122 25.12 -9.83 -0.26
CA SER A 122 25.64 -8.54 0.17
C SER A 122 27.15 -8.44 -0.10
N TYR A 123 27.54 -7.81 -1.20
CA TYR A 123 28.91 -7.30 -1.40
C TYR A 123 28.91 -5.85 -1.88
N GLY A 124 29.02 -4.91 -0.94
CA GLY A 124 29.33 -3.52 -1.25
C GLY A 124 28.94 -2.49 -0.19
N SER A 125 29.91 -2.13 0.65
CA SER A 125 29.94 -1.01 1.61
C SER A 125 29.25 -1.23 2.96
N GLY A 126 30.02 -1.08 4.04
CA GLY A 126 29.60 -1.14 5.44
C GLY A 126 28.74 0.04 5.90
N TYR A 127 27.86 0.56 5.04
CA TYR A 127 26.75 1.41 5.45
C TYR A 127 25.52 0.52 5.57
N GLY A 128 25.17 0.12 6.79
CA GLY A 128 24.00 -0.72 7.05
C GLY A 128 22.75 -0.14 6.40
N THR A 129 22.36 -0.68 5.25
CA THR A 129 21.09 -0.38 4.61
C THR A 129 20.01 -0.94 5.52
N GLN A 130 19.29 -0.03 6.19
CA GLN A 130 18.14 -0.43 7.01
C GLN A 130 17.13 -1.10 6.08
N THR A 131 16.94 -2.39 6.27
CA THR A 131 15.93 -3.16 5.55
C THR A 131 14.56 -2.87 6.14
N VAL A 132 13.59 -2.67 5.26
CA VAL A 132 12.20 -2.45 5.59
C VAL A 132 11.39 -3.56 4.95
N SER A 133 10.49 -4.15 5.72
CA SER A 133 9.52 -5.11 5.22
C SER A 133 8.17 -4.43 5.08
N ILE A 134 7.57 -4.59 3.91
CA ILE A 134 6.20 -4.17 3.65
C ILE A 134 5.37 -5.43 3.55
N ALA A 135 4.31 -5.50 4.35
CA ALA A 135 3.42 -6.65 4.39
C ALA A 135 1.98 -6.19 4.19
N GLN A 136 1.23 -6.96 3.41
CA GLN A 136 -0.17 -6.78 3.12
C GLN A 136 -0.91 -8.04 3.53
N LEU A 137 -1.94 -7.91 4.35
CA LEU A 137 -2.86 -8.97 4.70
C LEU A 137 -4.27 -8.51 4.34
N GLN A 138 -4.97 -9.31 3.56
CA GLN A 138 -6.37 -9.11 3.19
C GLN A 138 -7.18 -10.25 3.75
N VAL A 139 -8.31 -9.93 4.38
CA VAL A 139 -9.26 -10.88 4.94
C VAL A 139 -10.64 -10.50 4.44
N GLY A 140 -11.30 -11.43 3.74
CA GLY A 140 -12.69 -11.35 3.37
C GLY A 140 -13.56 -12.08 4.38
N LEU A 141 -14.48 -11.34 4.97
CA LEU A 141 -15.39 -11.79 6.01
C LEU A 141 -16.82 -11.86 5.47
N LEU A 142 -17.63 -12.78 6.00
CA LEU A 142 -19.07 -12.77 5.79
C LEU A 142 -19.69 -11.48 6.36
N ALA A 143 -20.76 -11.01 5.74
CA ALA A 143 -21.51 -9.82 6.19
C ALA A 143 -22.11 -9.95 7.60
N GLY A 144 -22.12 -11.15 8.19
CA GLY A 144 -22.37 -11.33 9.63
C GLY A 144 -21.37 -10.58 10.53
N ALA A 145 -20.20 -10.21 10.00
CA ALA A 145 -19.16 -9.45 10.70
C ALA A 145 -19.41 -7.92 10.74
N ARG A 146 -20.67 -7.46 10.78
CA ARG A 146 -20.99 -6.00 10.85
C ARG A 146 -20.35 -5.31 12.05
N SER A 147 -20.08 -6.05 13.11
CA SER A 147 -19.33 -5.57 14.28
C SER A 147 -17.93 -5.06 13.91
N LEU A 148 -17.26 -5.68 12.93
CA LEU A 148 -15.96 -5.23 12.44
C LEU A 148 -16.06 -3.86 11.74
N GLN A 149 -17.04 -3.65 10.87
CA GLN A 149 -17.26 -2.35 10.22
C GLN A 149 -17.50 -1.26 11.27
N ALA A 150 -18.35 -1.53 12.27
CA ALA A 150 -18.62 -0.61 13.37
C ALA A 150 -17.36 -0.32 14.21
N ASP A 151 -16.57 -1.34 14.52
CA ASP A 151 -15.31 -1.19 15.25
C ASP A 151 -14.29 -0.34 14.47
N LEU A 152 -14.12 -0.60 13.17
CA LEU A 152 -13.20 0.16 12.31
C LEU A 152 -13.66 1.60 12.10
N ASN A 153 -14.97 1.83 11.95
CA ASN A 153 -15.57 3.17 11.88
C ASN A 153 -15.29 3.95 13.18
N ARG A 154 -15.55 3.34 14.34
CA ARG A 154 -15.25 3.95 15.65
C ARG A 154 -13.77 4.25 15.82
N LEU A 155 -12.90 3.31 15.43
CA LEU A 155 -11.46 3.48 15.50
C LEU A 155 -11.00 4.63 14.59
N ALA A 156 -11.52 4.72 13.37
CA ALA A 156 -11.22 5.81 12.44
C ALA A 156 -11.64 7.19 13.00
N SER A 157 -12.74 7.29 13.74
CA SER A 157 -13.15 8.57 14.35
C SER A 157 -12.36 8.98 15.59
N THR A 158 -11.69 8.04 16.28
CA THR A 158 -11.12 8.28 17.62
C THR A 158 -9.60 8.13 17.69
N ALA A 159 -8.98 7.38 16.76
CA ALA A 159 -7.56 7.09 16.81
C ALA A 159 -6.68 8.31 16.50
N ASN A 160 -5.60 8.46 17.28
CA ASN A 160 -4.55 9.43 17.01
C ASN A 160 -3.52 8.87 16.00
N THR A 161 -3.82 8.96 14.71
CA THR A 161 -2.93 8.46 13.64
C THR A 161 -1.73 9.36 13.33
N GLY A 162 -1.51 10.42 14.10
CA GLY A 162 -0.37 11.33 13.96
C GLY A 162 0.87 10.92 14.78
N SER A 163 0.78 9.84 15.55
CA SER A 163 1.84 9.36 16.45
C SER A 163 2.17 7.88 16.20
N SER A 164 3.40 7.46 16.46
CA SER A 164 3.83 6.05 16.36
C SER A 164 3.01 5.15 17.30
N GLU A 165 2.74 5.63 18.51
CA GLU A 165 1.96 4.91 19.51
C GLU A 165 0.51 4.72 19.04
N GLY A 166 -0.10 5.77 18.50
CA GLY A 166 -1.47 5.68 17.98
C GLY A 166 -1.58 4.82 16.72
N LEU A 167 -0.59 4.82 15.83
CA LEU A 167 -0.55 3.87 14.70
C LEU A 167 -0.43 2.42 15.17
N THR A 168 0.35 2.18 16.22
CA THR A 168 0.48 0.84 16.83
C THR A 168 -0.82 0.41 17.49
N GLN A 169 -1.51 1.33 18.18
CA GLN A 169 -2.84 1.08 18.74
C GLN A 169 -3.84 0.72 17.64
N VAL A 170 -3.84 1.45 16.51
CA VAL A 170 -4.70 1.12 15.36
C VAL A 170 -4.44 -0.28 14.84
N LEU A 171 -3.16 -0.66 14.69
CA LEU A 171 -2.76 -1.99 14.24
C LEU A 171 -3.23 -3.08 15.20
N GLN A 172 -3.03 -2.87 16.51
CA GLN A 172 -3.41 -3.83 17.55
C GLN A 172 -4.92 -3.97 17.69
N GLU A 173 -5.68 -2.87 17.70
CA GLU A 173 -7.14 -2.92 17.79
C GLU A 173 -7.77 -3.56 16.55
N THR A 174 -7.24 -3.27 15.35
CA THR A 174 -7.69 -3.89 14.10
C THR A 174 -7.42 -5.39 14.10
N THR A 175 -6.19 -5.81 14.42
CA THR A 175 -5.83 -7.23 14.47
C THR A 175 -6.63 -7.98 15.53
N LEU A 176 -6.86 -7.37 16.69
CA LEU A 176 -7.68 -7.94 17.75
C LEU A 176 -9.15 -8.08 17.34
N SER A 177 -9.74 -7.06 16.69
CA SER A 177 -11.14 -7.14 16.21
C SER A 177 -11.32 -8.28 15.20
N LEU A 178 -10.36 -8.46 14.28
CA LEU A 178 -10.36 -9.60 13.35
C LEU A 178 -10.20 -10.95 14.09
N LEU A 179 -9.28 -11.04 15.06
CA LEU A 179 -9.01 -12.26 15.83
C LEU A 179 -10.17 -12.68 16.75
N ARG A 180 -11.10 -11.77 17.09
CA ARG A 180 -12.29 -12.10 17.90
C ARG A 180 -13.35 -12.88 17.13
N HIS A 181 -13.38 -12.75 15.81
CA HIS A 181 -14.39 -13.34 14.95
C HIS A 181 -13.80 -14.20 13.82
N PRO A 182 -12.99 -15.22 14.13
CA PRO A 182 -12.42 -16.11 13.12
C PRO A 182 -13.48 -16.90 12.35
N GLU A 183 -14.68 -17.09 12.93
CA GLU A 183 -15.80 -17.78 12.30
C GLU A 183 -16.35 -17.08 11.05
N TYR A 184 -16.03 -15.80 10.85
CA TYR A 184 -16.47 -15.05 9.68
C TYR A 184 -15.45 -15.02 8.55
N TRP A 185 -14.22 -15.49 8.74
CA TRP A 185 -13.21 -15.49 7.68
C TRP A 185 -13.58 -16.52 6.61
N VAL A 186 -13.71 -16.08 5.37
CA VAL A 186 -13.98 -16.96 4.21
C VAL A 186 -12.86 -16.88 3.21
N TYR A 187 -12.34 -15.67 3.01
CA TYR A 187 -11.26 -15.42 2.06
C TYR A 187 -10.09 -14.78 2.77
N ALA A 188 -8.87 -15.10 2.37
CA ALA A 188 -7.71 -14.35 2.81
C ALA A 188 -6.53 -14.46 1.82
N GLY A 189 -5.66 -13.48 1.89
CA GLY A 189 -4.47 -13.38 1.06
C GLY A 189 -3.42 -12.56 1.77
N SER A 190 -2.15 -12.95 1.61
CA SER A 190 -1.03 -12.29 2.24
C SER A 190 0.10 -12.09 1.25
N ALA A 191 0.73 -10.93 1.27
CA ALA A 191 1.96 -10.64 0.54
C ALA A 191 2.95 -9.96 1.47
N SER A 192 4.23 -10.25 1.31
CA SER A 192 5.29 -9.50 2.01
C SER A 192 6.52 -9.39 1.14
N GLN A 193 7.17 -8.23 1.19
CA GLN A 193 8.33 -7.90 0.38
C GLN A 193 9.30 -7.06 1.19
N GLN A 194 10.59 -7.34 1.03
CA GLN A 194 11.66 -6.57 1.63
C GLN A 194 12.21 -5.55 0.63
N THR A 195 12.51 -4.36 1.12
CA THR A 195 13.09 -3.28 0.34
C THR A 195 14.01 -2.41 1.21
N SER A 196 14.71 -1.47 0.58
CA SER A 196 15.51 -0.47 1.28
C SER A 196 14.60 0.67 1.80
N LEU A 197 14.96 1.27 2.94
CA LEU A 197 14.22 2.41 3.50
C LEU A 197 13.90 3.52 2.47
N PRO A 198 14.83 3.96 1.59
CA PRO A 198 14.52 5.00 0.58
C PRO A 198 13.45 4.60 -0.44
N ALA A 199 13.30 3.32 -0.73
CA ALA A 199 12.31 2.81 -1.69
C ALA A 199 11.00 2.37 -1.00
N ALA A 200 11.00 2.23 0.33
CA ALA A 200 9.88 1.69 1.09
C ALA A 200 8.63 2.56 1.01
N GLU A 201 8.78 3.87 1.18
CA GLU A 201 7.64 4.81 1.15
C GLU A 201 6.91 4.76 -0.20
N GLY A 202 7.65 4.83 -1.31
CA GLY A 202 7.09 4.77 -2.65
C GLY A 202 6.36 3.44 -2.91
N MET A 203 6.93 2.33 -2.44
CA MET A 203 6.30 1.01 -2.57
C MET A 203 5.02 0.91 -1.72
N PHE A 204 5.06 1.36 -0.47
CA PHE A 204 3.91 1.36 0.43
C PHE A 204 2.77 2.20 -0.14
N ASN A 205 3.07 3.43 -0.56
CA ASN A 205 2.09 4.35 -1.15
C ASN A 205 1.47 3.77 -2.43
N ARG A 206 2.25 3.04 -3.24
CA ARG A 206 1.72 2.36 -4.43
C ARG A 206 0.71 1.28 -4.05
N LEU A 207 1.03 0.42 -3.07
CA LEU A 207 0.11 -0.63 -2.61
C LEU A 207 -1.16 -0.01 -2.01
N ALA A 208 -1.01 1.01 -1.16
CA ALA A 208 -2.13 1.77 -0.61
C ALA A 208 -3.04 2.34 -1.72
N LEU A 209 -2.46 2.96 -2.75
CA LEU A 209 -3.23 3.49 -3.89
C LEU A 209 -3.92 2.40 -4.71
N THR A 210 -3.29 1.25 -4.91
CA THR A 210 -3.90 0.10 -5.59
C THR A 210 -5.11 -0.45 -4.84
N GLU A 211 -5.04 -0.51 -3.52
CA GLU A 211 -6.19 -0.92 -2.70
C GLU A 211 -7.29 0.15 -2.71
N ARG A 212 -6.91 1.43 -2.59
CA ARG A 212 -7.85 2.56 -2.62
C ARG A 212 -8.55 2.74 -3.96
N SER A 213 -7.92 2.36 -5.07
CA SER A 213 -8.54 2.46 -6.40
C SER A 213 -9.75 1.54 -6.59
N LYS A 214 -9.94 0.56 -5.70
CA LYS A 214 -11.10 -0.34 -5.69
C LYS A 214 -12.34 0.32 -5.08
N PHE A 215 -12.17 1.46 -4.38
CA PHE A 215 -13.27 2.17 -3.74
C PHE A 215 -13.93 3.11 -4.74
N THR A 216 -15.27 3.13 -4.75
CA THR A 216 -16.02 4.09 -5.58
C THR A 216 -16.06 5.46 -4.91
N SER A 217 -16.06 5.49 -3.57
CA SER A 217 -15.92 6.70 -2.77
C SER A 217 -15.21 6.40 -1.45
N GLU A 218 -14.42 7.36 -0.94
CA GLU A 218 -13.79 7.28 0.39
C GLU A 218 -14.64 8.09 1.37
N SER A 219 -15.52 7.41 2.10
CA SER A 219 -16.52 8.05 2.97
C SER A 219 -15.94 8.43 4.32
N VAL A 220 -15.05 7.60 4.88
CA VAL A 220 -14.36 7.85 6.15
C VAL A 220 -12.87 7.64 5.94
N SER A 221 -12.08 8.66 6.28
CA SER A 221 -10.62 8.59 6.24
C SER A 221 -10.02 9.27 7.47
N ASN A 222 -9.09 8.60 8.16
CA ASN A 222 -8.27 9.21 9.20
C ASN A 222 -6.80 8.89 8.93
N VAL A 223 -6.09 9.85 8.33
CA VAL A 223 -4.67 9.67 8.01
C VAL A 223 -3.80 10.79 8.54
N ASN A 224 -2.76 10.45 9.30
CA ASN A 224 -1.86 11.42 9.94
C ASN A 224 -2.63 12.49 10.74
N ASN A 225 -3.62 12.03 11.51
CA ASN A 225 -4.56 12.82 12.30
C ASN A 225 -5.44 13.79 11.47
N GLN A 226 -5.60 13.53 10.18
CA GLN A 226 -6.53 14.25 9.31
C GLN A 226 -7.78 13.40 9.10
N LEU A 227 -8.80 13.65 9.92
CA LEU A 227 -10.11 13.05 9.75
C LEU A 227 -10.86 13.76 8.61
N ARG A 228 -11.30 13.00 7.61
CA ARG A 228 -12.27 13.43 6.60
C ARG A 228 -13.42 12.45 6.59
N GLN A 229 -14.62 12.99 6.73
CA GLN A 229 -15.86 12.24 6.61
C GLN A 229 -16.68 12.92 5.52
N ALA A 230 -16.92 12.22 4.41
CA ALA A 230 -17.87 12.68 3.42
C ALA A 230 -19.26 12.66 4.07
N ALA A 231 -20.05 13.71 3.87
CA ALA A 231 -21.46 13.66 4.24
C ALA A 231 -22.08 12.50 3.46
N THR A 232 -22.59 11.49 4.15
CA THR A 232 -23.43 10.46 3.56
C THR A 232 -24.56 11.20 2.85
N SER A 233 -24.60 11.10 1.52
CA SER A 233 -25.61 11.73 0.68
C SER A 233 -26.95 11.07 0.95
N GLY A 234 -27.60 11.42 2.06
CA GLY A 234 -28.91 10.95 2.46
C GLY A 234 -28.98 9.43 2.62
N GLU A 235 -29.15 8.96 3.85
CA GLU A 235 -29.94 7.74 4.05
C GLU A 235 -31.30 7.97 3.37
N LEU A 236 -31.43 7.57 2.12
CA LEU A 236 -32.74 7.20 1.60
C LEU A 236 -33.13 6.01 2.46
N PRO A 237 -34.23 6.08 3.24
CA PRO A 237 -34.71 4.90 3.94
C PRO A 237 -34.83 3.82 2.88
N ALA A 238 -34.24 2.64 3.16
CA ALA A 238 -34.37 1.46 2.32
C ALA A 238 -35.82 1.42 1.83
N ALA A 239 -36.03 1.73 0.55
CA ALA A 239 -37.36 1.74 -0.01
C ALA A 239 -37.84 0.30 0.15
N GLY A 240 -38.83 0.10 1.02
CA GLY A 240 -39.39 -1.21 1.35
C GLY A 240 -40.06 -1.84 0.12
N GLY A 241 -39.25 -2.37 -0.78
CA GLY A 241 -39.67 -2.99 -2.02
C GLY A 241 -38.57 -3.89 -2.56
N GLU A 242 -38.91 -5.16 -2.67
CA GLU A 242 -38.15 -6.25 -3.29
C GLU A 242 -37.03 -6.90 -2.45
N LEU A 243 -37.46 -7.83 -1.59
CA LEU A 243 -36.81 -9.12 -1.36
C LEU A 243 -35.31 -9.10 -1.02
N ALA A 244 -34.99 -8.74 0.23
CA ALA A 244 -33.91 -9.41 0.93
C ALA A 244 -34.31 -10.88 1.14
N THR A 245 -34.17 -11.70 0.09
CA THR A 245 -34.12 -13.14 0.24
C THR A 245 -32.87 -13.46 1.06
N PRO A 246 -32.97 -14.16 2.20
CA PRO A 246 -31.81 -14.56 3.01
C PRO A 246 -30.83 -15.50 2.28
N ASP A 247 -31.15 -15.88 1.04
CA ASP A 247 -30.41 -16.80 0.16
C ASP A 247 -29.61 -16.07 -0.95
N ALA A 248 -29.35 -14.76 -0.83
CA ALA A 248 -28.44 -14.09 -1.76
C ALA A 248 -27.01 -14.67 -1.59
N PRO A 249 -26.38 -15.18 -2.67
CA PRO A 249 -25.11 -15.91 -2.56
C PRO A 249 -23.93 -14.96 -2.29
N GLY A 250 -23.53 -14.92 -1.01
CA GLY A 250 -22.26 -14.38 -0.56
C GLY A 250 -22.24 -12.86 -0.41
N GLU A 251 -22.60 -12.39 0.78
CA GLU A 251 -22.38 -11.02 1.22
C GLU A 251 -21.05 -10.94 1.98
N TYR A 252 -20.14 -10.08 1.54
CA TYR A 252 -18.78 -9.99 2.10
C TYR A 252 -18.34 -8.58 2.46
N ILE A 253 -17.41 -8.52 3.41
CA ILE A 253 -16.66 -7.33 3.80
C ILE A 253 -15.18 -7.67 3.65
N ILE A 254 -14.41 -6.85 2.94
CA ILE A 254 -12.96 -7.03 2.84
C ILE A 254 -12.27 -6.04 3.78
N ALA A 255 -11.38 -6.55 4.63
CA ALA A 255 -10.46 -5.76 5.42
C ALA A 255 -9.02 -5.99 4.93
N THR A 256 -8.31 -4.92 4.64
CA THR A 256 -6.92 -4.91 4.18
C THR A 256 -6.06 -4.19 5.20
N ILE A 257 -5.01 -4.85 5.69
CA ILE A 257 -3.99 -4.28 6.57
C ILE A 257 -2.69 -4.21 5.76
N LEU A 258 -2.20 -2.99 5.54
CA LEU A 258 -0.88 -2.73 5.00
C LEU A 258 0.02 -2.21 6.11
N VAL A 259 1.20 -2.81 6.27
CA VAL A 259 2.16 -2.41 7.29
C VAL A 259 3.56 -2.31 6.70
N ALA A 260 4.29 -1.26 7.07
CA ALA A 260 5.71 -1.14 6.84
C ALA A 260 6.43 -1.17 8.19
N THR A 261 7.38 -2.09 8.34
CA THR A 261 8.17 -2.25 9.56
C THR A 261 9.65 -2.29 9.24
N GLN A 262 10.47 -1.72 10.11
CA GLN A 262 11.90 -1.91 10.07
C GLN A 262 12.24 -3.37 10.44
N GLY A 263 13.23 -3.95 9.76
CA GLY A 263 13.63 -5.34 9.97
C GLY A 263 12.91 -6.32 9.03
N LYS A 264 12.99 -7.61 9.38
CA LYS A 264 12.44 -8.70 8.57
C LYS A 264 11.05 -9.08 9.07
N LEU A 265 10.04 -8.95 8.22
CA LEU A 265 8.70 -9.48 8.41
C LEU A 265 8.32 -10.25 7.15
N GLN A 266 8.07 -11.55 7.31
CA GLN A 266 7.61 -12.43 6.25
C GLN A 266 6.33 -13.09 6.71
N LEU A 267 5.22 -12.76 6.05
CA LEU A 267 3.93 -13.38 6.33
C LEU A 267 3.89 -14.81 5.77
N PRO A 268 3.21 -15.76 6.45
CA PRO A 268 2.99 -17.09 5.91
C PRO A 268 2.11 -17.01 4.67
N ALA A 269 2.31 -17.89 3.70
CA ALA A 269 1.37 -18.05 2.61
C ALA A 269 0.04 -18.57 3.16
N VAL A 270 -1.05 -17.83 2.94
CA VAL A 270 -2.37 -18.16 3.46
C VAL A 270 -3.03 -19.27 2.64
N ASN A 271 -3.27 -20.41 3.27
CA ASN A 271 -4.05 -21.53 2.73
C ASN A 271 -5.03 -22.14 3.74
N SER A 272 -5.02 -21.69 5.01
CA SER A 272 -6.01 -22.05 6.02
C SER A 272 -6.27 -20.92 7.00
N THR A 273 -7.35 -21.05 7.77
CA THR A 273 -7.69 -20.18 8.91
C THR A 273 -6.53 -20.04 9.92
N GLU A 274 -5.75 -21.09 10.17
CA GLU A 274 -4.55 -21.02 11.03
C GLU A 274 -3.47 -20.10 10.46
N ASP A 275 -3.29 -20.07 9.13
CA ASP A 275 -2.34 -19.17 8.49
C ASP A 275 -2.75 -17.71 8.66
N VAL A 276 -4.05 -17.42 8.51
CA VAL A 276 -4.60 -16.07 8.76
C VAL A 276 -4.34 -15.65 10.20
N ARG A 277 -4.62 -16.54 11.16
CA ARG A 277 -4.34 -16.29 12.58
C ARG A 277 -2.87 -16.03 12.84
N ARG A 278 -1.96 -16.80 12.22
CA ARG A 278 -0.51 -16.59 12.32
C ARG A 278 -0.09 -15.25 11.72
N ALA A 279 -0.60 -14.88 10.55
CA ALA A 279 -0.31 -13.60 9.91
C ALA A 279 -0.81 -12.42 10.76
N LEU A 280 -2.05 -12.46 11.27
CA LEU A 280 -2.61 -11.45 12.17
C LEU A 280 -1.78 -11.33 13.46
N SER A 281 -1.36 -12.45 14.03
CA SER A 281 -0.51 -12.47 15.24
C SER A 281 0.86 -11.83 14.99
N GLN A 282 1.49 -12.11 13.84
CA GLN A 282 2.76 -11.49 13.46
C GLN A 282 2.62 -9.98 13.24
N ILE A 283 1.54 -9.54 12.58
CA ILE A 283 1.27 -8.11 12.34
C ILE A 283 0.98 -7.38 13.65
N GLY A 284 0.11 -7.93 14.51
CA GLY A 284 -0.26 -7.31 15.78
C GLY A 284 0.87 -7.25 16.81
N ALA A 285 1.91 -8.07 16.64
CA ALA A 285 3.08 -8.09 17.51
C ALA A 285 4.16 -7.05 17.14
N ILE A 286 3.97 -6.27 16.06
CA ILE A 286 4.96 -5.27 15.63
C ILE A 286 5.02 -4.14 16.69
N PRO A 287 6.20 -3.86 17.27
CA PRO A 287 6.33 -2.81 18.27
C PRO A 287 6.40 -1.42 17.63
N SER A 288 6.04 -0.39 18.40
CA SER A 288 5.91 0.99 17.91
C SER A 288 7.22 1.62 17.43
N ASP A 289 8.36 1.13 17.91
CA ASP A 289 9.69 1.59 17.52
C ASP A 289 10.16 1.03 16.17
N GLN A 290 9.57 -0.08 15.73
CA GLN A 290 9.85 -0.68 14.42
C GLN A 290 8.80 -0.34 13.37
N LEU A 291 7.61 0.08 13.82
CA LEU A 291 6.49 0.44 12.94
C LEU A 291 6.76 1.75 12.20
N LEU A 292 6.91 1.69 10.88
CA LEU A 292 7.15 2.86 10.04
C LEU A 292 5.84 3.44 9.49
N ALA A 293 4.91 2.58 9.07
CA ALA A 293 3.62 3.00 8.54
C ALA A 293 2.58 1.89 8.68
N VAL A 294 1.32 2.29 8.81
CA VAL A 294 0.14 1.41 8.81
C VAL A 294 -0.93 2.05 7.95
N GLU A 295 -1.61 1.23 7.15
CA GLU A 295 -2.85 1.62 6.49
C GLU A 295 -3.82 0.46 6.56
N VAL A 296 -4.92 0.67 7.28
CA VAL A 296 -6.05 -0.25 7.34
C VAL A 296 -7.13 0.31 6.47
N LEU A 297 -7.61 -0.51 5.53
CA LEU A 297 -8.69 -0.17 4.62
C LEU A 297 -9.78 -1.23 4.70
N TRP A 298 -11.04 -0.82 4.63
CA TRP A 298 -12.15 -1.76 4.59
C TRP A 298 -13.23 -1.33 3.62
N SER A 299 -13.88 -2.30 3.00
CA SER A 299 -14.97 -2.09 2.06
C SER A 299 -15.98 -3.24 2.14
N PRO A 300 -17.28 -2.96 2.18
CA PRO A 300 -17.86 -1.61 2.23
C PRO A 300 -17.71 -0.96 3.61
N GLN A 301 -17.79 0.37 3.67
CA GLN A 301 -17.66 1.14 4.92
C GLN A 301 -19.02 1.42 5.58
N ALA A 302 -20.03 1.72 4.78
CA ALA A 302 -21.37 2.03 5.27
C ALA A 302 -22.06 0.78 5.84
N GLU A 303 -22.82 1.00 6.91
CA GLU A 303 -23.53 -0.08 7.58
C GLU A 303 -24.66 -0.61 6.69
N GLY A 304 -24.71 -1.92 6.50
CA GLY A 304 -25.70 -2.57 5.64
C GLY A 304 -25.24 -2.77 4.19
N ASP A 305 -24.15 -2.14 3.77
CA ASP A 305 -23.54 -2.39 2.46
C ASP A 305 -22.61 -3.61 2.50
N VAL A 306 -22.69 -4.42 1.44
CA VAL A 306 -21.94 -5.68 1.30
C VAL A 306 -21.44 -5.86 -0.13
N LEU A 307 -20.31 -6.56 -0.28
CA LEU A 307 -19.79 -6.99 -1.59
C LEU A 307 -20.38 -8.35 -1.95
N THR A 308 -20.63 -8.56 -3.24
CA THR A 308 -21.05 -9.87 -3.76
C THR A 308 -19.85 -10.79 -3.98
N SER A 309 -20.10 -12.09 -4.14
CA SER A 309 -19.06 -13.06 -4.54
C SER A 309 -18.31 -12.63 -5.81
N ASP A 310 -19.05 -12.09 -6.80
CA ASP A 310 -18.48 -11.65 -8.06
C ASP A 310 -17.56 -10.43 -7.88
N ASP A 311 -17.94 -9.47 -7.02
CA ASP A 311 -17.09 -8.32 -6.69
C ASP A 311 -15.78 -8.75 -6.02
N VAL A 312 -15.83 -9.73 -5.12
CA VAL A 312 -14.63 -10.27 -4.45
C VAL A 312 -13.70 -10.92 -5.47
N ILE A 313 -14.23 -11.73 -6.38
CA ILE A 313 -13.44 -12.42 -7.41
C ILE A 313 -12.83 -11.42 -8.40
N SER A 314 -13.56 -10.37 -8.79
CA SER A 314 -13.07 -9.39 -9.76
C SER A 314 -12.03 -8.44 -9.18
N GLU A 315 -12.25 -7.92 -7.97
CA GLU A 315 -11.40 -6.86 -7.37
C GLU A 315 -10.27 -7.42 -6.50
N TYR A 316 -10.41 -8.67 -6.03
CA TYR A 316 -9.45 -9.31 -5.13
C TYR A 316 -9.04 -10.71 -5.64
N PRO A 317 -8.48 -10.82 -6.85
CA PRO A 317 -8.16 -12.10 -7.48
C PRO A 317 -7.08 -12.92 -6.75
N ASN A 318 -6.36 -12.30 -5.81
CA ASN A 318 -5.30 -12.96 -5.04
C ASN A 318 -5.82 -13.61 -3.75
N LEU A 319 -7.09 -13.41 -3.39
CA LEU A 319 -7.70 -14.01 -2.23
C LEU A 319 -8.00 -15.49 -2.47
N LYS A 320 -7.79 -16.31 -1.43
CA LYS A 320 -8.09 -17.74 -1.43
C LYS A 320 -9.08 -18.06 -0.34
N VAL A 321 -9.86 -19.12 -0.54
CA VAL A 321 -10.74 -19.67 0.51
C VAL A 321 -9.88 -20.25 1.64
N VAL A 322 -10.28 -20.05 2.91
CA VAL A 322 -9.52 -20.44 4.13
C VAL A 322 -10.34 -21.18 5.18
#